data_AF-A0A2X3C6R1-F1
#
_entry.id   AF-A0A2X3C6R1-F1
#
_cell.length_a   1.000
_cell.length_b   1.000
_cell.length_c   1.000
_cell.angle_alpha   90.00
_cell.angle_beta   90.00
_cell.angle_gamma   90.00
#
_symmetry.space_group_name_H-M   'P 1'
#
loop_
_entity.id
_entity.type
_entity.pdbx_description
1 polymer ?
#
loop_
_entity_poly.entity_id
_entity_poly.type
_entity_poly.pdbx_seq_one_letter_code
_entity_poly.pdbx_strand_id
1 'polypeptide(L)' 'MAKLFAAAGQAAPEVKYIFELNPAHQLVKRAADTQDDAQFGEWVELLLDQALLAERGTLEDPNQFIRRMNQLLAS' A
#
# COMPACT_ATOMS: atom_id res chain seq x y z
N MET A 1 2.39 18.54 -4.80
CA MET A 1 2.29 19.21 -6.13
C MET A 1 1.48 18.42 -7.16
N ALA A 2 1.58 17.10 -7.25
CA ALA A 2 0.79 16.30 -8.20
C ALA A 2 -0.73 16.60 -8.17
N LYS A 3 -1.33 16.75 -6.98
CA LYS A 3 -2.74 17.16 -6.82
C LYS A 3 -3.07 18.53 -7.45
N LEU A 4 -2.13 19.47 -7.48
CA LEU A 4 -2.31 20.79 -8.10
C LEU A 4 -2.26 20.70 -9.63
N PHE A 5 -1.37 19.86 -10.20
CA PHE A 5 -1.33 19.62 -11.65
C PHE A 5 -2.62 18.95 -12.13
N ALA A 6 -3.11 17.94 -11.40
CA ALA A 6 -4.37 17.28 -11.71
C ALA A 6 -5.57 18.25 -11.63
N ALA A 7 -5.62 19.12 -10.61
CA ALA A 7 -6.66 20.15 -10.49
C ALA A 7 -6.59 21.21 -11.59
N ALA A 8 -5.40 21.47 -12.14
CA ALA A 8 -5.18 22.36 -13.28
C ALA A 8 -5.46 21.70 -14.64
N GLY A 9 -5.94 20.44 -14.67
CA GLY A 9 -6.21 19.69 -15.91
C GLY A 9 -4.94 19.23 -16.64
N GLN A 10 -3.77 19.33 -16.00
CA GLN A 10 -2.52 18.83 -16.55
C GLN A 10 -2.24 17.42 -16.05
N ALA A 11 -1.56 16.62 -16.88
CA ALA A 11 -1.09 15.31 -16.46
C ALA A 11 -0.18 15.48 -15.23
N ALA A 12 -0.58 14.86 -14.11
CA ALA A 12 0.26 14.86 -12.92
C ALA A 12 1.52 14.03 -13.21
N PRO A 13 2.72 14.52 -12.87
CA PRO A 13 3.93 13.75 -13.02
C PRO A 13 3.86 12.50 -12.13
N GLU A 14 4.47 11.40 -12.60
CA GLU A 14 4.59 10.17 -11.82
C GLU A 14 5.37 10.47 -10.52
N VAL A 15 4.77 10.16 -9.38
CA VAL A 15 5.40 10.36 -8.07
C VAL A 15 5.98 9.04 -7.61
N LYS A 16 7.31 8.96 -7.56
CA LYS A 16 8.02 7.83 -6.96
C LYS A 16 8.14 8.05 -5.46
N TYR A 17 7.33 7.33 -4.70
CA TYR A 17 7.35 7.38 -3.24
C TYR A 17 8.52 6.57 -2.68
N ILE A 18 8.98 6.97 -1.49
CA ILE A 18 9.88 6.16 -0.67
C ILE A 18 9.00 5.33 0.26
N PHE A 19 9.14 4.01 0.22
CA PHE A 19 8.36 3.13 1.08
C PHE A 19 9.11 2.85 2.38
N GLU A 20 8.64 3.44 3.47
CA GLU A 20 9.24 3.32 4.80
C GLU A 20 8.43 2.36 5.67
N LEU A 21 9.12 1.46 6.38
CA LEU A 21 8.50 0.47 7.26
C LEU A 21 8.90 0.72 8.71
N ASN A 22 7.98 0.48 9.64
CA ASN A 22 8.24 0.55 11.08
C ASN A 22 8.63 -0.82 11.63
N PRO A 23 9.91 -1.06 12.00
CA PRO A 23 10.37 -2.37 12.47
C PRO A 23 9.74 -2.81 13.80
N ALA A 24 9.22 -1.86 14.58
CA ALA A 24 8.56 -2.17 15.85
C ALA A 24 7.13 -2.69 15.68
N HIS A 25 6.51 -2.46 14.52
CA HIS A 25 5.10 -2.78 14.30
C HIS A 25 4.86 -4.28 14.10
N GLN A 26 3.81 -4.82 14.72
CA GLN A 26 3.53 -6.26 14.70
C GLN A 26 3.27 -6.80 13.29
N LEU A 27 2.56 -6.05 12.44
CA LEU A 27 2.32 -6.48 11.05
C LEU A 27 3.59 -6.50 10.19
N VAL A 28 4.54 -5.59 10.46
CA VAL A 28 5.82 -5.55 9.73
C VAL A 28 6.68 -6.75 10.12
N LYS A 29 6.72 -7.09 11.41
CA LYS A 29 7.39 -8.31 11.90
C LYS A 29 6.75 -9.57 11.32
N ARG A 30 5.42 -9.64 11.34
CA ARG A 30 4.66 -10.77 10.78
C ARG A 30 4.94 -10.97 9.28
N ALA A 31 4.98 -9.88 8.52
CA ALA A 31 5.38 -9.93 7.12
C ALA A 31 6.83 -10.46 6.99
N ALA A 32 7.77 -9.91 7.74
CA ALA A 32 9.17 -10.33 7.70
C ALA A 32 9.41 -11.79 8.11
N ASP A 33 8.58 -12.34 9.01
CA ASP A 33 8.67 -13.73 9.47
C ASP A 33 7.95 -14.73 8.53
N THR A 34 7.20 -14.23 7.53
CA THR A 34 6.48 -15.06 6.56
C THR A 34 7.46 -15.68 5.57
N GLN A 35 7.53 -17.02 5.53
CA GLN A 35 8.45 -17.75 4.65
C GLN A 35 7.89 -18.06 3.26
N ASP A 36 6.56 -18.04 3.13
CA ASP A 36 5.90 -18.22 1.83
C ASP A 36 5.99 -16.90 1.05
N ASP A 37 6.74 -16.91 -0.05
CA ASP A 37 6.97 -15.73 -0.90
C ASP A 37 5.67 -15.09 -1.41
N ALA A 38 4.63 -15.90 -1.69
CA ALA A 38 3.36 -15.38 -2.17
C ALA A 38 2.60 -14.68 -1.03
N GLN A 39 2.57 -15.28 0.16
CA GLN A 39 1.95 -14.66 1.33
C GLN A 39 2.73 -13.42 1.80
N PHE A 40 4.06 -13.45 1.71
CA PHE A 40 4.90 -12.27 1.96
C PHE A 40 4.55 -11.13 1.00
N GLY A 41 4.40 -11.44 -0.29
CA GLY A 41 3.94 -10.48 -1.31
C GLY A 41 2.62 -9.81 -0.93
N GLU A 42 1.63 -10.58 -0.49
CA GLU A 42 0.34 -10.02 -0.06
C GLU A 42 0.47 -9.10 1.15
N TRP A 43 1.35 -9.40 2.12
CA TRP A 43 1.61 -8.50 3.26
C TRP A 43 2.26 -7.19 2.85
N VAL A 44 3.31 -7.25 2.01
CA VAL A 44 4.03 -6.06 1.54
C VAL A 44 3.10 -5.15 0.74
N GLU A 45 2.31 -5.73 -0.15
CA GLU A 45 1.33 -5.02 -0.95
C GLU A 45 0.24 -4.37 -0.08
N LEU A 46 -0.27 -5.07 0.93
CA LEU A 46 -1.24 -4.49 1.88
C LEU A 46 -0.66 -3.26 2.59
N LEU A 47 0.58 -3.36 3.09
CA LEU A 47 1.25 -2.26 3.80
C LEU A 47 1.50 -1.06 2.87
N LEU A 48 1.86 -1.33 1.61
CA LEU A 48 2.05 -0.29 0.60
C LEU A 48 0.73 0.43 0.29
N ASP A 49 -0.35 -0.31 0.06
CA ASP A 49 -1.68 0.26 -0.19
C ASP A 49 -2.15 1.11 1.00
N GLN A 50 -1.90 0.68 2.24
CA GLN A 50 -2.23 1.49 3.42
C GLN A 50 -1.47 2.82 3.44
N ALA A 51 -0.17 2.81 3.13
CA ALA A 51 0.64 4.02 3.06
C ALA A 51 0.17 4.95 1.94
N LEU A 52 -0.10 4.40 0.75
CA LEU A 52 -0.60 5.17 -0.40
C LEU A 52 -1.98 5.77 -0.13
N LEU A 53 -2.87 5.02 0.51
CA LEU A 53 -4.19 5.53 0.90
C LEU A 53 -4.07 6.68 1.90
N ALA A 54 -3.19 6.56 2.90
CA ALA A 54 -2.96 7.62 3.88
C ALA A 54 -2.37 8.89 3.24
N GLU A 55 -1.42 8.76 2.32
CA GLU A 55 -0.76 9.88 1.65
C GLU A 55 -1.66 10.54 0.58
N ARG A 56 -2.23 9.73 -0.32
CA ARG A 56 -3.01 10.24 -1.45
C ARG A 56 -4.46 10.53 -1.07
N GLY A 57 -5.00 9.85 -0.06
CA GLY A 57 -6.44 9.85 0.29
C GLY A 57 -7.30 8.99 -0.64
N THR A 58 -6.68 8.28 -1.59
CA THR A 58 -7.34 7.37 -2.54
C THR A 58 -6.35 6.33 -3.03
N LEU A 59 -6.88 5.20 -3.50
CA LEU A 59 -6.14 4.16 -4.21
C LEU A 59 -6.57 4.09 -5.67
N GLU A 60 -5.74 3.44 -6.49
CA GLU A 60 -6.06 3.15 -7.89
C GLU A 60 -7.10 2.03 -8.02
N ASP A 61 -6.95 0.95 -7.24
CA ASP A 61 -7.97 -0.09 -7.10
C ASP A 61 -8.32 -0.33 -5.61
N PRO A 62 -9.31 0.40 -5.06
CA PRO A 62 -9.78 0.19 -3.70
C PRO A 62 -10.35 -1.22 -3.46
N ASN A 63 -10.91 -1.88 -4.49
CA ASN A 63 -11.51 -3.21 -4.35
C ASN A 63 -10.44 -4.29 -4.23
N GLN A 64 -9.32 -4.15 -4.93
CA GLN A 64 -8.16 -5.03 -4.75
C GLN A 64 -7.63 -4.96 -3.32
N PHE A 65 -7.43 -3.75 -2.79
CA PHE A 65 -7.02 -3.54 -1.40
C PHE A 65 -7.96 -4.22 -0.39
N ILE A 66 -9.27 -4.02 -0.53
CA ILE A 66 -10.28 -4.66 0.36
C ILE A 66 -10.22 -6.18 0.25
N ARG A 67 -10.11 -6.73 -0.97
CA ARG A 67 -10.02 -8.19 -1.17
C ARG A 67 -8.78 -8.78 -0.50
N ARG A 68 -7.62 -8.14 -0.67
CA ARG A 68 -6.35 -8.53 -0.04
C ARG A 68 -6.45 -8.52 1.48
N MET A 69 -6.99 -7.44 2.05
CA MET A 69 -7.23 -7.35 3.49
C MET A 69 -8.14 -8.48 3.98
N ASN A 70 -9.25 -8.74 3.28
CA ASN A 70 -10.20 -9.80 3.67
C ASN A 70 -9.56 -11.19 3.59
N GLN A 71 -8.72 -11.44 2.59
CA GLN A 71 -8.02 -12.71 2.42
C GLN A 71 -7.02 -12.96 3.56
N LEU A 72 -6.29 -11.93 4.01
CA LEU A 72 -5.37 -11.99 5.14
C LEU A 72 -6.06 -12.04 6.51
N LEU A 73 -7.30 -11.57 6.61
CA LEU A 73 -8.11 -11.68 7.83
C LEU A 73 -8.78 -13.05 7.98
N ALA A 74 -9.07 -13.72 6.87
CA ALA A 74 -9.70 -15.04 6.84
C ALA A 74 -8.69 -16.19 6.93
N SER A 75 -7.39 -15.91 6.87
CA SER A 75 -6.28 -16.87 6.95
C SER A 75 -5.85 -17.19 8.38
#